data_AF-A0A2N2L383-F1
#
_entry.id   AF-A0A2N2L383-F1
#
_cell.length_a   1.000
_cell.length_b   1.000
_cell.length_c   1.000
_cell.angle_alpha   90.00
_cell.angle_beta   90.00
_cell.angle_gamma   90.00
#
_symmetry.space_group_name_H-M   'P 1'
#
loop_
_entity.id
_entity.type
_entity.pdbx_description
1 polymer ?
#
loop_
_entity_poly.entity_id
_entity_poly.type
_entity_poly.pdbx_seq_one_letter_code
_entity_poly.pdbx_strand_id
1 'polypeptide(L)' 'MPSDHDLVACEQDHEMMYILQIYGKAQTQSNLLDIRSKCRAFKQDYSYSPHNRANFYRYLENKYGWRKV' A
#
# COMPACT_ATOMS: atom_id res chain seq x y z
N MET A 1 0.34 20.39 5.01
CA MET A 1 0.54 19.61 3.78
C MET A 1 1.17 18.30 4.18
N PRO A 2 0.74 17.14 3.67
CA PRO A 2 1.53 15.92 3.82
C PRO A 2 2.93 16.20 3.29
N SER A 3 3.97 15.87 4.03
CA SER A 3 5.31 15.89 3.45
C SER A 3 5.37 14.81 2.37
N ASP A 4 6.18 14.98 1.32
CA ASP A 4 6.34 13.95 0.27
C ASP A 4 6.71 12.59 0.85
N HIS A 5 7.33 12.58 2.04
CA HIS A 5 7.62 11.39 2.85
C HIS A 5 6.37 10.56 3.22
N ASP A 6 5.22 11.20 3.39
CA ASP A 6 3.97 10.55 3.80
C ASP A 6 3.22 9.90 2.64
N LEU A 7 3.59 10.22 1.40
CA LEU A 7 2.94 9.69 0.20
C LEU A 7 3.40 8.26 -0.06
N VAL A 8 2.50 7.45 -0.63
CA VAL A 8 2.83 6.11 -1.09
C VAL A 8 3.10 6.12 -2.61
N ALA A 9 4.31 5.76 -3.01
CA ALA A 9 4.74 5.68 -4.40
C ALA A 9 4.46 4.27 -4.95
N CYS A 10 3.25 4.07 -5.44
CA CYS A 10 2.79 2.78 -6.00
C CYS A 10 3.74 2.17 -7.04
N GLU A 11 4.46 2.99 -7.80
CA GLU A 11 5.34 2.51 -8.87
C GLU A 11 6.75 2.11 -8.39
N GLN A 12 7.12 2.42 -7.14
CA GLN A 12 8.44 2.08 -6.59
C GLN A 12 8.44 0.69 -5.95
N ASP A 13 9.15 -0.28 -6.55
CA ASP A 13 9.20 -1.66 -6.07
C ASP A 13 9.69 -1.77 -4.64
N HIS A 14 10.71 -0.98 -4.25
CA HIS A 14 11.29 -1.05 -2.90
C HIS A 14 10.27 -0.65 -1.82
N GLU A 15 9.40 0.32 -2.09
CA GLU A 15 8.32 0.68 -1.17
C GLU A 15 7.28 -0.43 -1.08
N MET A 16 6.89 -1.01 -2.22
CA MET A 16 5.94 -2.12 -2.25
C MET A 16 6.49 -3.38 -1.54
N MET A 17 7.77 -3.69 -1.74
CA MET A 17 8.47 -4.79 -1.06
C MET A 17 8.50 -4.59 0.46
N TYR A 18 8.77 -3.37 0.91
CA TYR A 18 8.75 -3.03 2.34
C TYR A 18 7.35 -3.24 2.94
N ILE A 19 6.31 -2.82 2.23
CA ILE A 19 4.93 -3.04 2.69
C ILE A 19 4.60 -4.54 2.72
N LEU A 20 4.95 -5.31 1.68
CA LEU A 20 4.76 -6.76 1.70
C LEU A 20 5.43 -7.43 2.91
N GLN A 21 6.64 -6.98 3.27
CA GLN A 21 7.36 -7.48 4.44
C GLN A 21 6.62 -7.19 5.75
N ILE A 22 6.05 -6.00 5.94
CA ILE A 22 5.24 -5.65 7.13
C ILE A 22 4.06 -6.61 7.31
N TYR A 23 3.46 -7.07 6.21
CA TYR A 23 2.34 -8.00 6.22
C TYR A 23 2.75 -9.47 6.07
N GLY A 24 4.05 -9.78 6.21
CA GLY A 24 4.61 -11.13 6.08
C GLY A 24 4.32 -11.82 4.75
N LYS A 25 4.15 -11.03 3.68
CA LYS A 25 3.95 -11.54 2.32
C LYS A 25 5.29 -11.68 1.62
N ALA A 26 5.44 -12.76 0.85
CA ALA A 26 6.64 -12.98 0.04
C ALA A 26 6.82 -11.86 -1.00
N GLN A 27 8.05 -11.41 -1.23
CA GLN A 27 8.39 -10.37 -2.20
C GLN A 27 8.51 -10.92 -3.64
N THR A 28 7.50 -11.69 -4.08
CA THR A 28 7.45 -12.25 -5.43
C THR A 28 6.93 -11.20 -6.43
N GLN A 29 7.24 -11.38 -7.72
CA GLN A 29 6.73 -10.51 -8.77
C GLN A 29 5.18 -10.46 -8.79
N SER A 30 4.52 -11.60 -8.53
CA SER A 30 3.06 -11.67 -8.43
C SER A 30 2.52 -10.80 -7.29
N ASN A 31 3.11 -10.86 -6.10
CA ASN A 31 2.69 -10.04 -4.96
C ASN A 31 2.99 -8.55 -5.18
N LEU A 32 4.05 -8.22 -5.92
CA LEU A 32 4.35 -6.83 -6.30
C LEU A 32 3.32 -6.25 -7.27
N LEU A 33 2.92 -7.03 -8.28
CA LEU A 33 1.85 -6.62 -9.20
C LEU A 33 0.51 -6.45 -8.46
N ASP A 34 0.23 -7.36 -7.52
CA ASP A 34 -0.97 -7.33 -6.70
C ASP A 34 -1.05 -6.07 -5.82
N ILE A 35 0.01 -5.78 -5.04
CA ILE A 35 0.03 -4.59 -4.17
C ILE A 35 0.06 -3.28 -4.98
N ARG A 36 0.70 -3.26 -6.17
CA ARG A 36 0.65 -2.13 -7.11
C ARG A 36 -0.77 -1.84 -7.56
N SER A 37 -1.50 -2.88 -7.98
CA SER A 37 -2.90 -2.77 -8.37
C SER A 37 -3.75 -2.21 -7.22
N LYS A 38 -3.58 -2.74 -6.01
CA LYS A 38 -4.25 -2.24 -4.79
C LYS A 38 -3.90 -0.77 -4.49
N CYS A 39 -2.64 -0.39 -4.68
CA CYS A 39 -2.18 0.98 -4.46
C CYS A 39 -2.81 1.97 -5.46
N ARG A 40 -2.94 1.58 -6.73
CA ARG A 40 -3.66 2.38 -7.74
C ARG A 40 -5.14 2.51 -7.40
N ALA A 41 -5.78 1.42 -6.99
CA ALA A 41 -7.17 1.43 -6.54
C ALA A 41 -7.39 2.29 -5.29
N PHE A 42 -6.42 2.32 -4.37
CA PHE A 42 -6.42 3.20 -3.21
C PHE A 42 -6.42 4.69 -3.60
N LYS A 43 -5.58 5.09 -4.57
CA LYS A 43 -5.52 6.49 -5.03
C LYS A 43 -6.79 7.00 -5.69
N GLN A 44 -7.68 6.10 -6.11
CA GLN A 44 -8.99 6.42 -6.66
C GLN A 44 -10.12 6.36 -5.61
N ASP A 45 -9.84 5.82 -4.41
CA ASP A 45 -10.80 5.69 -3.32
C ASP A 45 -10.71 6.92 -2.40
N TYR A 46 -11.56 7.90 -2.64
CA TYR A 46 -11.58 9.16 -1.87
C TYR A 46 -11.95 8.97 -0.39
N SER A 47 -12.55 7.83 -0.02
CA SER A 47 -12.87 7.48 1.37
C SER A 47 -11.64 7.35 2.26
N TYR A 48 -10.47 7.15 1.64
CA TYR A 48 -9.18 7.04 2.31
C TYR A 48 -8.28 8.27 2.07
N SER A 49 -8.86 9.41 1.72
CA SER A 49 -8.15 10.70 1.66
C SER A 49 -7.75 11.15 3.09
N PRO A 50 -6.57 11.74 3.28
CA PRO A 50 -5.50 11.94 2.29
C PRO A 50 -4.80 10.62 1.94
N HIS A 51 -4.39 10.45 0.68
CA HIS A 51 -3.76 9.23 0.16
C HIS A 51 -2.31 9.05 0.62
N ASN A 52 -2.12 8.99 1.94
CA ASN A 52 -0.83 8.76 2.60
C ASN A 52 -0.62 7.28 2.95
N ARG A 53 0.60 6.94 3.35
CA ARG A 53 1.01 5.57 3.71
C ARG A 53 0.17 4.97 4.84
N ALA A 54 -0.17 5.77 5.85
CA ALA A 54 -1.00 5.31 6.98
C ALA A 54 -2.40 4.89 6.53
N ASN A 55 -3.03 5.68 5.66
CA ASN A 55 -4.33 5.34 5.07
C ASN A 55 -4.23 4.21 4.06
N PHE A 56 -3.10 4.03 3.38
CA PHE A 56 -2.87 2.86 2.55
C PHE A 56 -2.82 1.57 3.39
N TYR A 57 -2.19 1.59 4.56
CA TYR A 57 -2.26 0.46 5.49
C TYR A 57 -3.68 0.14 5.92
N ARG A 58 -4.45 1.16 6.33
CA ARG A 58 -5.88 0.99 6.68
C ARG A 58 -6.69 0.42 5.52
N TYR A 59 -6.40 0.86 4.28
CA TYR A 59 -7.05 0.35 3.07
C TYR A 59 -6.77 -1.14 2.86
N LEU A 60 -5.52 -1.57 3.04
CA LEU A 60 -5.13 -2.98 2.95
C LEU A 60 -5.80 -3.84 4.03
N GLU A 61 -5.84 -3.34 5.26
CA GLU A 61 -6.46 -4.02 6.41
C GLU A 61 -7.99 -4.14 6.25
N ASN A 62 -8.68 -3.02 5.97
CA ASN A 62 -10.14 -2.97 5.92
C ASN A 62 -10.72 -3.64 4.67
N LYS A 63 -10.12 -3.42 3.50
CA LYS A 63 -10.69 -3.86 2.21
C LYS A 63 -10.21 -5.25 1.78
N TYR A 64 -9.02 -5.65 2.22
CA TYR A 64 -8.41 -6.93 1.82
C TYR A 64 -8.08 -7.84 3.01
N GLY A 65 -8.38 -7.42 4.25
CA GLY A 65 -8.18 -8.24 5.43
C GLY A 65 -6.71 -8.53 5.75
N TRP A 66 -5.78 -7.70 5.27
CA TRP A 66 -4.36 -7.89 5.56
C TRP A 66 -4.09 -7.68 7.05
N ARG A 67 -3.13 -8.43 7.60
CA ARG A 67 -2.73 -8.34 9.01
C ARG A 67 -1.22 -8.23 9.10
N LYS A 68 -0.75 -7.23 9.84
CA LYS A 68 0.68 -7.04 10.09
C LYS A 68 1.21 -8.25 10.86
N VAL A 69 2.44 -8.66 10.55
CA VAL A 69 3.13 -9.78 11.20
C VAL A 69 4.07 -9.25 12.27
#